data_AF-A0A7W0H552-F1
#
_entry.id   AF-A0A7W0H552-F1
#
_cell.length_a   1.000
_cell.length_b   1.000
_cell.length_c   1.000
_cell.angle_alpha   90.00
_cell.angle_beta   90.00
_cell.angle_gamma   90.00
#
_symmetry.space_group_name_H-M   'P 1'
#
loop_
_entity.id
_entity.type
_entity.pdbx_description
1 polymer ?
#
loop_
_entity_poly.entity_id
_entity_poly.type
_entity_poly.pdbx_seq_one_letter_code
_entity_poly.pdbx_strand_id
1 'polypeptide(L)'
;MPDEKRPYRKQRRAELEAQTRQRITESAAELHGTLGPSRTSISAIAEHAGVRRSTVYRHFPDELALFAACTAHWMASNPIPDLGAWAARADPNARLTAALEELYAYYRATELMMYNLHRDEATVPSVRHFFRGYRDFAAAAQDVLMRGRGLRGRARRRVRAATGHALAFTTWRSLAREHSLDDGEAVDLMARLVAAAGTGGRRA
;
A
#
# COMPACT_ATOMS: atom_id res chain seq x y z
N MET A 1 -18.82 -7.09 -50.70
CA MET A 1 -17.76 -6.94 -49.68
C MET A 1 -17.90 -5.64 -48.87
N PRO A 2 -18.78 -5.53 -47.86
CA PRO A 2 -18.81 -4.36 -46.96
C PRO A 2 -18.61 -4.67 -45.46
N ASP A 3 -18.59 -5.94 -45.04
CA ASP A 3 -18.74 -6.29 -43.62
C ASP A 3 -17.42 -6.45 -42.84
N GLU A 4 -16.27 -6.47 -43.52
CA GLU A 4 -14.96 -6.70 -42.89
C GLU A 4 -14.29 -5.39 -42.39
N LYS A 5 -14.60 -4.24 -43.03
CA LYS A 5 -14.07 -2.91 -42.63
C LYS A 5 -14.70 -2.35 -41.35
N ARG A 6 -15.95 -2.71 -41.05
CA ARG A 6 -16.71 -2.24 -39.87
C ARG A 6 -16.20 -2.85 -38.54
N PRO A 7 -15.95 -4.17 -38.41
CA PRO A 7 -15.40 -4.76 -37.20
C PRO A 7 -13.97 -4.29 -36.91
N TYR A 8 -13.09 -4.21 -37.93
CA TYR A 8 -11.71 -3.70 -37.76
C TYR A 8 -11.68 -2.26 -37.23
N ARG A 9 -12.51 -1.36 -37.76
CA ARG A 9 -12.60 0.03 -37.28
C ARG A 9 -13.13 0.13 -35.84
N LYS A 10 -14.05 -0.76 -35.44
CA LYS A 10 -14.59 -0.80 -34.07
C LYS A 10 -13.52 -1.27 -33.08
N GLN A 11 -12.78 -2.32 -33.43
CA GLN A 11 -11.66 -2.85 -32.63
C GLN A 11 -10.56 -1.79 -32.44
N ARG A 12 -10.10 -1.18 -33.53
CA ARG A 12 -9.06 -0.13 -33.47
C ARG A 12 -9.48 1.07 -32.64
N ARG A 13 -10.77 1.46 -32.67
CA ARG A 13 -11.29 2.53 -31.81
C ARG A 13 -11.26 2.15 -30.33
N ALA A 14 -11.65 0.93 -29.99
CA ALA A 14 -11.63 0.43 -28.62
C ALA A 14 -10.19 0.33 -28.07
N GLU A 15 -9.24 -0.10 -28.91
CA GLU A 15 -7.81 -0.15 -28.56
C GLU A 15 -7.24 1.24 -28.25
N LEU A 16 -7.51 2.23 -29.10
CA LEU A 16 -7.08 3.61 -28.87
C LEU A 16 -7.70 4.21 -27.60
N GLU A 17 -8.95 3.86 -27.33
CA GLU A 17 -9.66 4.26 -26.12
C GLU A 17 -9.00 3.66 -24.86
N ALA A 18 -8.65 2.37 -24.91
CA ALA A 18 -7.95 1.68 -23.84
C ALA A 18 -6.53 2.24 -23.61
N GLN A 19 -5.77 2.49 -24.67
CA GLN A 19 -4.44 3.12 -24.59
C GLN A 19 -4.51 4.52 -23.98
N THR A 20 -5.54 5.30 -24.32
CA THR A 20 -5.72 6.64 -23.73
C THR A 20 -6.08 6.55 -22.25
N ARG A 21 -6.98 5.61 -21.88
CA ARG A 21 -7.31 5.35 -20.48
C ARG A 21 -6.05 4.97 -19.69
N GLN A 22 -5.22 4.07 -20.25
CA GLN A 22 -3.98 3.60 -19.63
C GLN A 22 -2.99 4.75 -19.37
N ARG A 23 -2.70 5.60 -20.36
CA ARG A 23 -1.79 6.75 -20.19
C ARG A 23 -2.25 7.71 -19.09
N ILE A 24 -3.55 7.96 -18.98
CA ILE A 24 -4.12 8.80 -17.93
C ILE A 24 -3.91 8.16 -16.55
N THR A 25 -4.14 6.84 -16.44
CA THR A 25 -3.93 6.07 -15.21
C THR A 25 -2.47 6.08 -14.78
N GLU A 26 -1.53 5.83 -15.70
CA GLU A 26 -0.08 5.86 -15.45
C GLU A 26 0.36 7.24 -14.98
N SER A 27 -0.07 8.29 -15.68
CA SER A 27 0.24 9.69 -15.32
C SER A 27 -0.28 10.07 -13.94
N ALA A 28 -1.49 9.62 -13.58
CA ALA A 28 -2.03 9.83 -12.25
C ALA A 28 -1.21 9.11 -11.18
N ALA A 29 -0.78 7.87 -11.43
CA ALA A 29 0.05 7.10 -10.49
C ALA A 29 1.43 7.74 -10.28
N GLU A 30 2.06 8.22 -11.36
CA GLU A 30 3.35 8.89 -11.28
C GLU A 30 3.27 10.22 -10.51
N LEU A 31 2.27 11.06 -10.82
CA LEU A 31 2.09 12.34 -10.11
C LEU A 31 1.69 12.15 -8.65
N HIS A 32 0.84 11.17 -8.33
CA HIS A 32 0.56 10.80 -6.93
C HIS A 32 1.81 10.28 -6.22
N GLY A 33 2.65 9.50 -6.91
CA GLY A 33 3.89 8.98 -6.37
C GLY A 33 4.90 10.09 -6.06
N THR A 34 4.99 11.11 -6.91
CA THR A 34 6.00 12.18 -6.80
C THR A 34 5.54 13.37 -5.96
N LEU A 35 4.33 13.89 -6.21
CA LEU A 35 3.79 15.10 -5.59
C LEU A 35 2.81 14.79 -4.46
N GLY A 36 2.07 13.69 -4.59
CA GLY A 36 0.98 13.27 -3.73
C GLY A 36 -0.40 13.73 -4.22
N PRO A 37 -1.47 12.99 -3.88
CA PRO A 37 -2.84 13.30 -4.31
C PRO A 37 -3.33 14.72 -4.02
N SER A 38 -3.02 15.29 -2.85
CA SER A 38 -3.48 16.64 -2.49
C SER A 38 -2.86 17.75 -3.34
N ARG A 39 -1.75 17.45 -4.02
CA ARG A 39 -0.99 18.38 -4.86
C ARG A 39 -1.11 18.06 -6.35
N THR A 40 -1.94 17.09 -6.71
CA THR A 40 -2.11 16.65 -8.10
C THR A 40 -3.48 17.08 -8.61
N SER A 41 -3.52 17.95 -9.61
CA SER A 41 -4.77 18.38 -10.24
C SER A 41 -5.10 17.55 -11.47
N ILE A 42 -6.38 17.45 -11.82
CA ILE A 42 -6.81 16.81 -13.08
C ILE A 42 -6.17 17.47 -14.31
N SER A 43 -5.93 18.78 -14.27
CA SER A 43 -5.23 19.47 -15.35
C SER A 43 -3.78 19.01 -15.48
N ALA A 44 -3.06 18.86 -14.37
CA ALA A 44 -1.68 18.36 -14.38
C ALA A 44 -1.62 16.92 -14.88
N ILE A 45 -2.56 16.05 -14.49
CA ILE A 45 -2.67 14.68 -15.02
C ILE A 45 -2.92 14.70 -16.53
N ALA A 46 -3.83 15.56 -17.01
CA ALA A 46 -4.14 15.66 -18.42
C ALA A 46 -2.94 16.12 -19.25
N GLU A 47 -2.22 17.13 -18.75
CA GLU A 47 -0.99 17.65 -19.35
C GLU A 47 0.09 16.57 -19.43
N HIS A 48 0.37 15.88 -18.31
CA HIS A 48 1.33 14.79 -18.24
C HIS A 48 0.99 13.64 -19.19
N ALA A 49 -0.29 13.29 -19.29
CA ALA A 49 -0.79 12.24 -20.18
C ALA A 49 -0.86 12.66 -21.67
N GLY A 50 -0.59 13.93 -22.00
CA GLY A 50 -0.70 14.47 -23.35
C GLY A 50 -2.14 14.50 -23.88
N VAL A 51 -3.13 14.73 -23.01
CA VAL A 51 -4.56 14.79 -23.37
C VAL A 51 -5.22 16.08 -22.87
N ARG A 52 -6.42 16.38 -23.38
CA ARG A 52 -7.23 17.49 -22.86
C ARG A 52 -7.92 17.08 -21.55
N ARG A 53 -8.15 18.03 -20.64
CA ARG A 53 -8.92 17.81 -19.40
C ARG A 53 -10.28 17.13 -19.64
N SER A 54 -11.01 17.54 -20.67
CA SER A 54 -12.30 16.92 -21.05
C SER A 54 -12.17 15.44 -21.46
N THR A 55 -11.00 15.03 -21.96
CA THR A 55 -10.73 13.62 -22.26
C THR A 55 -10.58 12.80 -20.98
N VAL A 56 -9.96 13.35 -19.93
CA VAL A 56 -9.90 12.69 -18.62
C VAL A 56 -11.31 12.39 -18.11
N TYR A 57 -12.19 13.39 -18.05
CA TYR A 57 -13.57 13.20 -17.60
C TYR A 57 -14.40 12.24 -18.46
N ARG A 58 -14.09 12.12 -19.76
CA ARG A 58 -14.74 11.14 -20.64
C ARG A 58 -14.37 9.69 -20.27
N HIS A 59 -13.14 9.45 -19.81
CA HIS A 59 -12.68 8.12 -19.40
C HIS A 59 -12.95 7.84 -17.91
N PHE A 60 -12.93 8.88 -17.08
CA PHE A 60 -13.12 8.78 -15.63
C PHE A 60 -14.18 9.80 -15.20
N PRO A 61 -15.42 9.35 -14.96
CA PRO A 61 -16.54 10.27 -14.71
C PRO A 61 -16.35 11.09 -13.43
N ASP A 62 -15.58 10.59 -12.48
CA ASP A 62 -15.25 11.26 -11.23
C ASP A 62 -13.82 10.92 -10.76
N GLU A 63 -13.35 11.66 -9.75
CA GLU A 63 -12.02 11.51 -9.17
C GLU A 63 -11.84 10.16 -8.47
N LEU A 64 -12.90 9.56 -7.95
CA LEU A 64 -12.83 8.26 -7.27
C LEU A 64 -12.53 7.15 -8.27
N ALA A 65 -13.15 7.17 -9.45
CA ALA A 65 -12.90 6.24 -10.54
C ALA A 65 -11.47 6.35 -11.08
N LEU A 66 -10.95 7.57 -11.20
CA LEU A 66 -9.55 7.80 -11.58
C LEU A 66 -8.59 7.30 -10.51
N PHE A 67 -8.86 7.63 -9.24
CA PHE A 67 -8.03 7.21 -8.12
C PHE A 67 -8.01 5.68 -7.95
N ALA A 68 -9.16 5.02 -8.11
CA ALA A 68 -9.25 3.56 -8.07
C ALA A 68 -8.44 2.89 -9.19
N ALA A 69 -8.51 3.42 -10.42
CA ALA A 69 -7.73 2.90 -11.54
C ALA A 69 -6.21 3.10 -11.32
N CYS A 70 -5.82 4.29 -10.87
CA CYS A 70 -4.44 4.62 -10.47
C CYS A 70 -3.94 3.67 -9.38
N THR A 71 -4.73 3.44 -8.33
CA THR A 71 -4.40 2.54 -7.21
C THR A 71 -4.22 1.11 -7.70
N ALA A 72 -5.15 0.62 -8.53
CA ALA A 72 -5.08 -0.73 -9.09
C ALA A 72 -3.84 -0.92 -9.98
N HIS A 73 -3.53 0.07 -10.83
CA HIS A 73 -2.32 0.05 -11.67
C HIS A 73 -1.04 0.04 -10.82
N TRP A 74 -0.97 0.91 -9.81
CA TRP A 74 0.18 0.99 -8.93
C TRP A 74 0.38 -0.30 -8.11
N MET A 75 -0.70 -0.87 -7.56
CA MET A 75 -0.64 -2.13 -6.80
C MET A 75 -0.24 -3.33 -7.67
N ALA A 76 -0.61 -3.35 -8.96
CA ALA A 76 -0.19 -4.42 -9.88
C ALA A 76 1.33 -4.46 -10.06
N SER A 77 2.01 -3.31 -9.96
CA SER A 77 3.47 -3.20 -10.03
C SER A 77 4.16 -3.25 -8.67
N ASN A 78 3.40 -3.13 -7.58
CA ASN A 78 3.88 -3.09 -6.20
C ASN A 78 3.01 -4.03 -5.35
N PRO A 79 3.12 -5.35 -5.55
CA PRO A 79 2.29 -6.31 -4.84
C PRO A 79 2.56 -6.22 -3.33
N ILE A 80 1.48 -6.14 -2.55
CA ILE A 80 1.55 -6.21 -1.10
C ILE A 80 2.00 -7.61 -0.65
N PRO A 81 2.68 -7.74 0.51
CA PRO A 81 3.07 -9.05 1.03
C PRO A 81 1.89 -10.01 1.23
N ASP A 82 2.13 -11.30 1.01
CA ASP A 82 1.10 -12.34 1.09
C ASP A 82 0.93 -12.87 2.53
N LEU A 83 -0.23 -12.57 3.12
CA LEU A 83 -0.59 -13.07 4.45
C LEU A 83 -0.71 -14.60 4.51
N GLY A 84 -1.02 -15.25 3.39
CA GLY A 84 -1.10 -16.71 3.26
C GLY A 84 0.26 -17.36 3.46
N ALA A 85 1.29 -16.85 2.77
CA ALA A 85 2.68 -17.26 2.95
C ALA A 85 3.15 -17.11 4.41
N TRP A 86 2.77 -16.01 5.08
CA TRP A 86 3.09 -15.84 6.50
C TRP A 86 2.36 -16.88 7.36
N ALA A 87 1.06 -17.09 7.14
CA ALA A 87 0.27 -18.03 7.92
C ALA A 87 0.78 -19.48 7.85
N ALA A 88 1.43 -19.87 6.75
CA ALA A 88 2.02 -21.20 6.56
C ALA A 88 3.24 -21.45 7.50
N ARG A 89 3.87 -20.42 8.04
CA ARG A 89 5.04 -20.56 8.95
C ARG A 89 4.56 -20.95 10.35
N ALA A 90 4.95 -22.13 10.83
CA ALA A 90 4.51 -22.67 12.12
C ALA A 90 4.97 -21.84 13.33
N ASP A 91 6.27 -21.52 13.41
CA ASP A 91 6.83 -20.76 14.54
C ASP A 91 6.40 -19.28 14.50
N PRO A 92 5.72 -18.75 15.55
CA PRO A 92 5.26 -17.37 15.56
C PRO A 92 6.36 -16.32 15.46
N ASN A 93 7.57 -16.59 15.98
CA ASN A 93 8.67 -15.61 15.94
C ASN A 93 9.33 -15.57 14.56
N ALA A 94 9.60 -16.73 13.95
CA ALA A 94 10.07 -16.84 12.57
C ALA A 94 9.03 -16.33 11.57
N ARG A 95 7.72 -16.41 11.90
CA ARG A 95 6.65 -15.79 11.11
C ARG A 95 6.70 -14.27 11.18
N LEU A 96 6.83 -13.70 12.38
CA LEU A 96 6.95 -12.26 12.57
C LEU A 96 8.18 -11.71 11.85
N THR A 97 9.33 -12.35 12.00
CA THR A 97 10.59 -11.89 11.40
C THR A 97 10.46 -11.85 9.87
N ALA A 98 10.02 -12.94 9.24
CA ALA A 98 9.79 -12.98 7.79
C ALA A 98 8.79 -11.92 7.31
N ALA A 99 7.70 -11.72 8.06
CA ALA A 99 6.72 -10.70 7.71
C ALA A 99 7.29 -9.28 7.78
N LEU A 100 8.14 -8.98 8.77
CA LEU A 100 8.79 -7.67 8.88
C LEU A 100 9.83 -7.47 7.77
N GLU A 101 10.61 -8.50 7.43
CA GLU A 101 11.58 -8.45 6.32
C GLU A 101 10.88 -8.10 5.00
N GLU A 102 9.82 -8.82 4.65
CA GLU A 102 9.05 -8.58 3.44
C GLU A 102 8.37 -7.21 3.45
N LEU A 103 7.77 -6.83 4.58
CA LEU A 103 7.03 -5.57 4.69
C LEU A 103 7.95 -4.35 4.68
N TYR A 104 9.13 -4.42 5.29
CA TYR A 104 10.08 -3.31 5.30
C TYR A 104 10.76 -3.15 3.95
N ALA A 105 11.08 -4.26 3.27
CA ALA A 105 11.50 -4.20 1.87
C ALA A 105 10.44 -3.57 0.96
N TYR A 106 9.15 -3.91 1.16
CA TYR A 106 8.03 -3.29 0.47
C TYR A 106 7.94 -1.78 0.76
N TYR A 107 8.03 -1.37 2.03
CA TYR A 107 8.00 0.04 2.40
C TYR A 107 9.16 0.83 1.82
N ARG A 108 10.36 0.27 1.81
CA ARG A 108 11.53 0.88 1.17
C ARG A 108 11.31 1.11 -0.33
N ALA A 109 10.77 0.11 -1.03
CA ALA A 109 10.49 0.20 -2.46
C ALA A 109 9.37 1.20 -2.79
N THR A 110 8.43 1.40 -1.87
CA THR A 110 7.21 2.20 -2.09
C THR A 110 7.16 3.50 -1.28
N GLU A 111 8.29 3.89 -0.67
CA GLU A 111 8.33 4.89 0.40
C GLU A 111 7.68 6.22 0.00
N LEU A 112 8.02 6.74 -1.17
CA LEU A 112 7.57 8.07 -1.57
C LEU A 112 6.04 8.11 -1.77
N MET A 113 5.48 7.06 -2.38
CA MET A 113 4.03 6.91 -2.52
C MET A 113 3.38 6.79 -1.14
N MET A 114 3.85 5.88 -0.29
CA MET A 114 3.29 5.67 1.05
C MET A 114 3.38 6.93 1.92
N TYR A 115 4.49 7.67 1.84
CA TYR A 115 4.66 8.96 2.51
C TYR A 115 3.62 9.99 2.05
N ASN A 116 3.46 10.15 0.73
CA ASN A 116 2.50 11.08 0.14
C ASN A 116 1.06 10.72 0.52
N LEU A 117 0.71 9.43 0.50
CA LEU A 117 -0.61 8.96 0.91
C LEU A 117 -0.86 9.26 2.40
N HIS A 118 0.08 8.94 3.30
CA HIS A 118 -0.08 9.24 4.73
C HIS A 118 -0.24 10.75 4.99
N ARG A 119 0.54 11.59 4.29
CA ARG A 119 0.40 13.06 4.36
C ARG A 119 -1.00 13.53 3.96
N ASP A 120 -1.58 12.92 2.95
CA ASP A 120 -2.82 13.37 2.31
C ASP A 120 -4.09 12.71 2.86
N GLU A 121 -3.98 11.75 3.78
CA GLU A 121 -5.13 11.01 4.33
C GLU A 121 -6.20 11.93 4.96
N ALA A 122 -5.76 12.96 5.68
CA ALA A 122 -6.67 13.87 6.36
C ALA A 122 -7.48 14.74 5.38
N THR A 123 -6.88 15.10 4.24
CA THR A 123 -7.40 16.15 3.33
C THR A 123 -8.03 15.59 2.06
N VAL A 124 -7.66 14.38 1.62
CA VAL A 124 -8.13 13.79 0.36
C VAL A 124 -9.07 12.60 0.63
N PRO A 125 -10.37 12.71 0.29
CA PRO A 125 -11.36 11.66 0.56
C PRO A 125 -11.04 10.29 -0.05
N SER A 126 -10.50 10.25 -1.27
CA SER A 126 -10.12 9.01 -1.96
C SER A 126 -8.93 8.32 -1.27
N VAL A 127 -7.97 9.08 -0.75
CA VAL A 127 -6.85 8.56 0.05
C VAL A 127 -7.37 8.01 1.38
N ARG A 128 -8.30 8.70 2.05
CA ARG A 128 -8.96 8.18 3.25
C ARG A 128 -9.69 6.85 2.98
N HIS A 129 -10.33 6.71 1.82
CA HIS A 129 -10.96 5.46 1.40
C HIS A 129 -9.91 4.35 1.22
N PHE A 130 -8.80 4.63 0.54
CA PHE A 130 -7.66 3.69 0.42
C PHE A 130 -7.16 3.21 1.80
N PHE A 131 -6.99 4.13 2.76
CA PHE A 131 -6.51 3.77 4.09
C PHE A 131 -7.49 2.90 4.90
N ARG A 132 -8.77 2.80 4.52
CA ARG A 132 -9.67 1.80 5.12
C ARG A 132 -9.21 0.39 4.76
N GLY A 133 -8.98 0.11 3.48
CA GLY A 133 -8.45 -1.18 3.03
C GLY A 133 -7.05 -1.47 3.59
N TYR A 134 -6.19 -0.45 3.66
CA TYR A 134 -4.87 -0.58 4.29
C TYR A 134 -4.95 -0.96 5.77
N ARG A 135 -5.89 -0.36 6.53
CA ARG A 135 -6.14 -0.72 7.93
C ARG A 135 -6.69 -2.13 8.08
N ASP A 136 -7.58 -2.55 7.17
CA ASP A 136 -8.14 -3.91 7.17
C ASP A 136 -7.03 -4.95 6.91
N PHE A 137 -6.13 -4.67 5.96
CA PHE A 137 -4.92 -5.49 5.73
C PHE A 137 -4.04 -5.54 6.97
N ALA A 138 -3.73 -4.39 7.58
CA ALA A 138 -2.87 -4.34 8.78
C ALA A 138 -3.48 -5.10 9.97
N ALA A 139 -4.81 -5.05 10.14
CA ALA A 139 -5.52 -5.82 11.15
C ALA A 139 -5.44 -7.32 10.88
N ALA A 140 -5.65 -7.75 9.63
CA ALA A 140 -5.52 -9.16 9.22
C ALA A 140 -4.08 -9.68 9.39
N ALA A 141 -3.08 -8.88 9.00
CA ALA A 141 -1.67 -9.15 9.24
C ALA A 141 -1.37 -9.35 10.72
N GLN A 142 -1.83 -8.43 11.58
CA GLN A 142 -1.68 -8.54 13.01
C GLN A 142 -2.33 -9.82 13.56
N ASP A 143 -3.51 -10.20 13.08
CA ASP A 143 -4.17 -11.43 13.48
C ASP A 143 -3.36 -12.67 13.09
N VAL A 144 -2.84 -12.74 11.86
CA VAL A 144 -1.96 -13.83 11.39
C VAL A 144 -0.71 -13.93 12.26
N LEU A 145 -0.10 -12.81 12.62
CA LEU A 145 1.13 -12.77 13.43
C LEU A 145 0.90 -13.08 14.92
N MET A 146 -0.35 -12.97 15.39
CA MET A 146 -0.73 -13.34 16.75
C MET A 146 -1.09 -14.82 16.92
N ARG A 147 -1.43 -15.54 15.84
CA ARG A 147 -1.80 -16.96 15.88
C ARG A 147 -0.68 -17.84 16.45
N GLY A 148 -1.03 -18.78 17.32
CA GLY A 148 -0.10 -19.77 17.87
C GLY A 148 0.74 -19.29 19.05
N ARG A 149 0.62 -18.02 19.49
CA ARG A 149 1.42 -17.48 20.60
C ARG A 149 0.95 -17.88 22.01
N GLY A 150 -0.25 -18.44 22.16
CA GLY A 150 -0.78 -18.92 23.46
C GLY A 150 -0.99 -17.84 24.54
N LEU A 151 -0.95 -16.55 24.17
CA LEU A 151 -0.99 -15.43 25.13
C LEU A 151 -2.40 -15.09 25.59
N ARG A 152 -2.52 -14.65 26.86
CA ARG A 152 -3.79 -14.20 27.46
C ARG A 152 -3.64 -12.85 28.20
N GLY A 153 -4.78 -12.23 28.50
CA GLY A 153 -4.87 -11.03 29.34
C GLY A 153 -3.91 -9.91 28.93
N ARG A 154 -3.15 -9.38 29.90
CA ARG A 154 -2.21 -8.27 29.71
C ARG A 154 -1.10 -8.60 28.70
N ALA A 155 -0.57 -9.82 28.72
CA ALA A 155 0.49 -10.22 27.79
C ALA A 155 -0.01 -10.20 26.33
N ARG A 156 -1.21 -10.76 26.07
CA ARG A 156 -1.83 -10.72 24.73
C ARG A 156 -2.01 -9.29 24.23
N ARG A 157 -2.52 -8.39 25.10
CA ARG A 157 -2.71 -6.98 24.74
C ARG A 157 -1.39 -6.27 24.38
N ARG A 158 -0.34 -6.47 25.19
CA ARG A 158 0.97 -5.85 24.96
C ARG A 158 1.62 -6.36 23.67
N VAL A 159 1.64 -7.67 23.46
CA VAL A 159 2.21 -8.27 22.25
C VAL A 159 1.42 -7.82 21.02
N ARG A 160 0.08 -7.79 21.08
CA ARG A 160 -0.73 -7.27 19.97
C ARG A 160 -0.38 -5.82 19.64
N ALA A 161 -0.29 -4.94 20.64
CA ALA A 161 0.09 -3.54 20.44
C ALA A 161 1.50 -3.42 19.83
N ALA A 162 2.48 -4.18 20.35
CA ALA A 162 3.83 -4.20 19.80
C ALA A 162 3.86 -4.71 18.35
N THR A 163 3.11 -5.77 18.02
CA THR A 163 2.98 -6.27 16.64
C THR A 163 2.37 -5.20 15.73
N GLY A 164 1.33 -4.49 16.19
CA GLY A 164 0.72 -3.41 15.40
C GLY A 164 1.69 -2.26 15.15
N HIS A 165 2.48 -1.91 16.16
CA HIS A 165 3.52 -0.90 16.02
C HIS A 165 4.63 -1.33 15.05
N ALA A 166 5.09 -2.57 15.15
CA ALA A 166 6.11 -3.14 14.25
C ALA A 166 5.65 -3.17 12.79
N LEU A 167 4.37 -3.41 12.53
CA LEU A 167 3.81 -3.43 11.17
C LEU A 167 3.65 -2.04 10.55
N ALA A 168 3.68 -0.95 11.33
CA ALA A 168 3.33 0.37 10.81
C ALA A 168 4.43 0.97 9.92
N PHE A 169 4.05 1.52 8.77
CA PHE A 169 4.93 2.28 7.88
C PHE A 169 5.67 3.41 8.61
N THR A 170 4.97 4.13 9.49
CA THR A 170 5.56 5.23 10.26
C THR A 170 6.66 4.76 11.20
N THR A 171 6.54 3.55 11.76
CA THR A 171 7.59 2.94 12.60
C THR A 171 8.82 2.60 11.77
N TRP A 172 8.65 1.90 10.65
CA TRP A 172 9.77 1.62 9.74
C TRP A 172 10.45 2.92 9.29
N ARG A 173 9.66 3.91 8.87
CA ARG A 173 10.19 5.18 8.34
C ARG A 173 10.98 5.95 9.39
N SER A 174 10.54 6.01 10.64
CA SER A 174 11.32 6.69 11.68
C SER A 174 12.63 5.95 11.97
N LEU A 175 12.60 4.61 12.06
CA LEU A 175 13.82 3.81 12.24
C LEU A 175 14.81 4.00 11.09
N ALA A 176 14.33 3.94 9.84
CA ALA A 176 15.19 4.01 8.66
C ALA A 176 15.66 5.42 8.32
N ARG A 177 14.79 6.44 8.45
CA ARG A 177 15.06 7.82 7.98
C ARG A 177 15.49 8.77 9.07
N GLU A 178 14.99 8.61 10.29
CA GLU A 178 15.33 9.50 11.41
C GLU A 178 16.47 8.91 12.26
N HIS A 179 16.55 7.59 12.33
CA HIS A 179 17.56 6.88 13.13
C HIS A 179 18.59 6.11 12.31
N SER A 180 18.50 6.16 10.97
CA SER A 180 19.48 5.58 10.03
C SER A 180 19.72 4.08 10.20
N LEU A 181 18.74 3.34 10.71
CA LEU A 181 18.82 1.88 10.77
C LEU A 181 18.59 1.29 9.38
N ASP A 182 19.33 0.23 9.04
CA ASP A 182 18.96 -0.59 7.89
C ASP A 182 17.73 -1.47 8.19
N ASP A 183 17.18 -2.10 7.15
CA ASP A 183 15.97 -2.91 7.30
C ASP A 183 16.20 -4.11 8.24
N GLY A 184 17.40 -4.68 8.26
CA GLY A 184 17.74 -5.81 9.13
C GLY A 184 17.81 -5.40 10.60
N GLU A 185 18.44 -4.26 10.90
CA GLU A 185 18.47 -3.67 12.24
C GLU A 185 17.07 -3.31 12.73
N ALA A 186 16.24 -2.73 11.85
CA ALA A 186 14.85 -2.39 12.17
C ALA A 186 14.00 -3.64 12.45
N VAL A 187 14.18 -4.72 11.66
CA VAL A 187 13.52 -6.02 11.87
C VAL A 187 13.93 -6.61 13.22
N ASP A 188 15.23 -6.70 13.53
CA ASP A 188 15.72 -7.27 14.80
C ASP A 188 15.16 -6.49 16.00
N LEU A 189 15.22 -5.15 15.94
CA LEU A 189 14.72 -4.29 17.00
C LEU A 189 13.22 -4.50 17.26
N MET A 190 12.42 -4.54 16.20
CA MET A 190 10.97 -4.73 16.33
C MET A 190 10.59 -6.15 16.73
N ALA A 191 11.32 -7.17 16.26
CA ALA A 191 11.14 -8.54 16.71
C ALA A 191 11.41 -8.68 18.22
N ARG A 192 12.50 -8.05 18.72
CA ARG A 192 12.82 -8.01 20.16
C ARG A 192 11.77 -7.28 20.98
N LEU A 193 11.27 -6.15 20.49
CA LEU A 193 10.18 -5.41 21.15
C LEU A 193 8.94 -6.29 21.34
N VAL A 194 8.53 -7.01 20.28
CA VAL A 194 7.36 -7.91 20.33
C VAL A 194 7.59 -9.08 21.29
N ALA A 195 8.80 -9.67 21.29
CA ALA A 195 9.16 -10.74 22.22
C ALA A 195 9.12 -10.26 23.68
N ALA A 196 9.75 -9.11 23.98
CA ALA A 196 9.79 -8.52 25.32
C ALA A 196 8.41 -8.09 25.84
N ALA A 197 7.50 -7.70 24.93
CA ALA A 197 6.14 -7.34 25.30
C ALA A 197 5.36 -8.50 25.96
N GLY A 198 5.76 -9.76 25.69
CA GLY A 198 5.16 -10.96 26.28
C GLY A 198 5.72 -11.36 27.66
N THR A 199 6.93 -10.91 28.01
CA THR A 199 7.66 -11.40 29.19
C THR A 199 7.51 -10.53 30.45
N GLY A 200 7.08 -9.27 30.31
CA GLY A 200 7.01 -8.28 31.39
C GLY A 200 5.87 -8.45 32.41
N GLY A 201 5.56 -9.69 32.80
CA GLY A 201 4.56 -10.05 33.81
C GLY A 201 5.09 -10.75 35.06
N ARG A 202 6.37 -11.12 35.11
CA ARG A 202 7.00 -11.54 36.38
C ARG A 202 7.36 -10.27 37.15
N ARG A 203 6.50 -9.88 38.11
CA ARG A 203 6.86 -8.91 39.14
C ARG A 203 8.11 -9.45 39.87
N ALA A 204 9.14 -8.63 39.97
CA ALA A 204 10.09 -8.70 41.08
C ALA A 204 9.34 -8.40 42.38
#